data_AF-A0A673AF86-F1
#
_entry.id   AF-A0A673AF86-F1
#
_cell.length_a   1.000
_cell.length_b   1.000
_cell.length_c   1.000
_cell.angle_alpha   90.00
_cell.angle_beta   90.00
_cell.angle_gamma   90.00
#
_symmetry.space_group_name_H-M   'P 1'
#
loop_
_entity.id
_entity.type
_entity.pdbx_description
1 polymer ?
#
loop_
_entity_poly.entity_id
_entity_poly.type
_entity_poly.pdbx_seq_one_letter_code
_entity_poly.pdbx_strand_id
1 'polypeptide(L)'
;LGFVFILIFFFALCTLSVLSLSFGGESKARSCSEVRQAYNAKGFSLVNVPHQEISGEHLRVCPQGYTCCTSEMEDKLNQQSKLEFENMVEETSHNMRATFVSRHKKFDEFFLELLDNSEKSLNSMFTRTYGKLYIQNSEVFQDLFTELKRYYTGGNVNLEEMLNDFWSKLLERMFQLLNSQYHFTDDYLECVSKYTDQLKPFGDVPRKLKAQVTRAFIAARTFVQGLMVGREVANRVAKVTCVRALTKMLYCPYCRGMPGLKPCHNYCHNVMRGCLANQADLDAEWNLFIDAMLLVADRLEGPFNIEVVIEPIDIKISEAIMTMQDNSMQVSAKVLYCSQVSVKNKNMSAFCFCLWQVIDIKEKLKESKRFWSNLPDDICAKGKLTESDDEHFGFSSLFRYFPEVVKEGLTNQMNNPEVDVDITRPDTLIRQQIMALRVMTNKLKNAYNGNDIYFQDSSKFSSYLAGREKKKKKKAEIDINLCLLQNTGTSQNDNTANPKYDLKASLQPNTE
;
A
#
# COMPACT_ATOMS: atom_id res chain seq x y z
N LEU A 1 45.97 42.95 -77.69
CA LEU A 1 46.08 41.53 -77.30
C LEU A 1 45.76 41.27 -75.83
N GLY A 2 46.15 42.12 -74.86
CA GLY A 2 45.88 41.88 -73.43
C GLY A 2 44.39 41.84 -73.01
N PHE A 3 43.54 42.66 -73.62
CA PHE A 3 42.12 42.74 -73.25
C PHE A 3 41.30 41.50 -73.66
N VAL A 4 41.69 40.85 -74.75
CA VAL A 4 41.02 39.63 -75.25
C VAL A 4 41.34 38.43 -74.35
N PHE A 5 42.57 38.35 -73.82
CA PHE A 5 42.96 37.31 -72.88
C PHE A 5 42.21 37.41 -71.54
N ILE A 6 41.95 38.63 -71.04
CA ILE A 6 41.22 38.84 -69.79
C ILE A 6 39.74 38.42 -69.93
N LEU A 7 39.11 38.75 -71.06
CA LEU A 7 37.72 38.35 -71.34
C LEU A 7 37.56 36.83 -71.48
N ILE A 8 38.51 36.15 -72.13
CA ILE A 8 38.50 34.69 -72.24
C ILE A 8 38.72 34.02 -70.88
N PHE A 9 39.59 34.58 -70.04
CA PHE A 9 39.86 34.06 -68.69
C PHE A 9 38.63 34.20 -67.77
N PHE A 10 37.92 35.33 -67.85
CA PHE A 10 36.67 35.54 -67.11
C PHE A 10 35.53 34.65 -67.61
N PHE A 11 35.40 34.45 -68.92
CA PHE A 11 34.40 33.53 -69.46
C PHE A 11 34.67 32.07 -69.07
N ALA A 12 35.94 31.64 -69.07
CA ALA A 12 36.34 30.31 -68.63
C ALA A 12 36.11 30.09 -67.12
N LEU A 13 36.38 31.09 -66.28
CA LEU A 13 36.09 31.04 -64.85
C LEU A 13 34.58 31.01 -64.56
N CYS A 14 33.77 31.76 -65.32
CA CYS A 14 32.32 31.72 -65.20
C CYS A 14 31.75 30.36 -65.64
N THR A 15 32.22 29.77 -66.75
CA THR A 15 31.75 28.44 -67.17
C THR A 15 32.19 27.33 -66.21
N LEU A 16 33.40 27.42 -65.63
CA LEU A 16 33.85 26.51 -64.55
C LEU A 16 33.05 26.68 -63.25
N SER A 17 32.60 27.90 -62.90
CA SER A 17 31.75 28.16 -61.74
C SER A 17 30.31 27.65 -61.91
N VAL A 18 29.79 27.65 -63.16
CA VAL A 18 28.46 27.13 -63.47
C VAL A 18 28.46 25.60 -63.62
N LEU A 19 29.57 25.00 -64.07
CA LEU A 19 29.75 23.53 -64.10
C LEU A 19 30.01 22.90 -62.71
N SER A 20 30.44 23.67 -61.72
CA SER A 20 30.66 23.19 -60.34
C SER A 20 29.42 23.24 -59.44
N LEU A 21 28.29 23.77 -59.93
CA LEU A 21 26.99 23.76 -59.23
C LEU A 21 26.01 22.70 -59.74
N SER A 22 26.46 21.78 -60.59
CA SER A 22 25.69 20.60 -61.03
C SER A 22 26.23 19.29 -60.44
N PHE A 23 26.72 19.32 -59.20
CA PHE A 23 26.66 18.10 -58.38
C PHE A 23 25.28 18.10 -57.73
N GLY A 24 24.30 17.57 -58.46
CA GLY A 24 23.14 16.97 -57.82
C GLY A 24 23.68 15.91 -56.88
N GLY A 25 23.89 16.29 -55.62
CA GLY A 25 24.08 15.34 -54.54
C GLY A 25 22.80 14.53 -54.49
N GLU A 26 22.80 13.40 -55.20
CA GLU A 26 21.93 12.28 -54.92
C GLU A 26 22.00 12.10 -53.40
N SER A 27 20.96 12.53 -52.70
CA SER A 27 20.83 12.34 -51.26
C SER A 27 20.74 10.83 -51.06
N LYS A 28 21.91 10.18 -50.90
CA LYS A 28 22.01 8.76 -50.58
C LYS A 28 21.09 8.54 -49.39
N ALA A 29 20.02 7.76 -49.60
CA ALA A 29 19.08 7.43 -48.54
C ALA A 29 19.88 6.91 -47.35
N ARG A 30 19.72 7.54 -46.18
CA ARG A 30 20.48 7.13 -45.00
C ARG A 30 20.08 5.71 -44.62
N SER A 31 21.05 4.93 -44.14
CA SER A 31 20.84 3.52 -43.80
C SER A 31 20.13 3.38 -42.46
N CYS A 32 19.19 2.44 -42.37
CA CYS A 32 18.48 2.09 -41.13
C CYS A 32 19.14 0.92 -40.38
N SER A 33 20.41 0.64 -40.63
CA SER A 33 21.15 -0.48 -40.04
C SER A 33 21.18 -0.44 -38.50
N GLU A 34 21.49 0.73 -37.93
CA GLU A 34 21.53 0.94 -36.47
C GLU A 34 20.16 0.74 -35.83
N VAL A 35 19.10 1.22 -36.49
CA VAL A 35 17.71 1.06 -36.04
C VAL A 35 17.31 -0.42 -36.09
N ARG A 36 17.67 -1.15 -37.15
CA ARG A 36 17.45 -2.61 -37.23
C ARG A 36 18.12 -3.34 -36.07
N GLN A 37 19.38 -3.03 -35.78
CA GLN A 37 20.10 -3.66 -34.69
C GLN A 37 19.44 -3.36 -33.33
N ALA A 38 19.11 -2.10 -33.06
CA ALA A 38 18.48 -1.69 -31.81
C ALA A 38 17.06 -2.26 -31.64
N TYR A 39 16.29 -2.36 -32.73
CA TYR A 39 14.95 -2.96 -32.74
C TYR A 39 14.99 -4.47 -32.49
N ASN A 40 15.97 -5.18 -33.09
CA ASN A 40 16.20 -6.60 -32.82
C ASN A 40 16.70 -6.85 -31.39
N ALA A 41 17.53 -5.95 -30.84
CA ALA A 41 17.99 -6.05 -29.45
C ALA A 41 16.84 -5.95 -28.43
N LYS A 42 15.72 -5.31 -28.79
CA LYS A 42 14.48 -5.30 -28.01
C LYS A 42 13.62 -6.56 -28.20
N GLY A 43 14.06 -7.52 -29.01
CA GLY A 43 13.36 -8.79 -29.26
C GLY A 43 12.29 -8.73 -30.36
N PHE A 44 12.25 -7.67 -31.17
CA PHE A 44 11.27 -7.54 -32.25
C PHE A 44 11.77 -8.13 -33.57
N SER A 45 10.83 -8.65 -34.37
CA SER A 45 11.12 -9.23 -35.69
C SER A 45 11.56 -8.18 -36.72
N LEU A 46 12.56 -8.54 -37.52
CA LEU A 46 13.16 -7.69 -38.55
C LEU A 46 12.44 -7.71 -39.91
N VAL A 47 11.35 -8.48 -40.05
CA VAL A 47 10.68 -8.73 -41.35
C VAL A 47 10.17 -7.44 -42.00
N ASN A 48 9.68 -6.48 -41.19
CA ASN A 48 9.06 -5.24 -41.67
C ASN A 48 9.89 -3.99 -41.35
N VAL A 49 11.20 -4.15 -41.15
CA VAL A 49 12.10 -3.03 -40.87
C VAL A 49 12.83 -2.59 -42.15
N PRO A 50 12.63 -1.35 -42.62
CA PRO A 50 13.30 -0.82 -43.81
C PRO A 50 14.83 -0.92 -43.73
N HIS A 51 15.48 -1.11 -44.87
CA HIS A 51 16.94 -1.07 -44.98
C HIS A 51 17.49 0.36 -45.15
N GLN A 52 16.66 1.24 -45.72
CA GLN A 52 16.93 2.65 -45.97
C GLN A 52 15.73 3.49 -45.52
N GLU A 53 15.95 4.78 -45.29
CA GLU A 53 14.88 5.72 -44.92
C GLU A 53 13.75 5.72 -45.97
N ILE A 54 12.51 5.64 -45.48
CA ILE A 54 11.27 5.73 -46.27
C ILE A 54 10.52 7.03 -45.94
N SER A 55 9.54 7.40 -46.77
CA SER A 55 8.61 8.48 -46.42
C SER A 55 7.78 8.09 -45.18
N GLY A 56 7.66 8.98 -44.21
CA GLY A 56 6.98 8.78 -42.93
C GLY A 56 5.58 9.37 -42.84
N GLU A 57 4.89 9.58 -43.96
CA GLU A 57 3.50 10.08 -43.98
C GLU A 57 2.53 9.17 -43.20
N HIS A 58 2.84 7.87 -43.08
CA HIS A 58 2.05 6.91 -42.31
C HIS A 58 2.20 7.02 -40.78
N LEU A 59 3.16 7.80 -40.28
CA LEU A 59 3.42 7.93 -38.85
C LEU A 59 2.30 8.73 -38.15
N ARG A 60 1.84 8.21 -37.00
CA ARG A 60 0.76 8.82 -36.20
C ARG A 60 1.29 9.50 -34.94
N VAL A 61 2.36 8.99 -34.36
CA VAL A 61 2.93 9.46 -33.09
C VAL A 61 4.19 10.25 -33.33
N CYS A 62 5.11 9.69 -34.11
CA CYS A 62 6.36 10.32 -34.47
C CYS A 62 6.14 11.43 -35.50
N PRO A 63 6.97 12.49 -35.46
CA PRO A 63 6.87 13.56 -36.45
C PRO A 63 7.08 13.03 -37.87
N GLN A 64 6.24 13.47 -38.80
CA GLN A 64 6.30 13.07 -40.20
C GLN A 64 7.57 13.62 -40.87
N GLY A 65 8.19 12.79 -41.72
CA GLY A 65 9.47 13.06 -42.38
C GLY A 65 10.10 11.75 -42.87
N TYR A 66 11.37 11.77 -43.27
CA TYR A 66 12.10 10.53 -43.56
C TYR A 66 12.27 9.70 -42.29
N THR A 67 11.99 8.39 -42.38
CA THR A 67 11.90 7.51 -41.22
C THR A 67 12.42 6.11 -41.50
N CYS A 68 12.92 5.45 -40.46
CA CYS A 68 13.26 4.03 -40.43
C CYS A 68 12.16 3.15 -39.82
N CYS A 69 10.98 3.73 -39.51
CA CYS A 69 9.85 3.01 -38.92
C CYS A 69 8.69 2.86 -39.90
N THR A 70 8.14 1.64 -39.99
CA THR A 70 6.81 1.39 -40.56
C THR A 70 5.71 1.64 -39.51
N SER A 71 4.44 1.70 -39.93
CA SER A 71 3.31 1.82 -39.01
C SER A 71 3.29 0.70 -37.96
N GLU A 72 3.63 -0.52 -38.35
CA GLU A 72 3.67 -1.66 -37.42
C GLU A 72 4.80 -1.52 -36.39
N MET A 73 5.96 -1.00 -36.81
CA MET A 73 7.05 -0.70 -35.88
C MET A 73 6.62 0.39 -34.88
N GLU A 74 5.99 1.46 -35.35
CA GLU A 74 5.49 2.53 -34.48
C GLU A 74 4.47 1.99 -33.45
N ASP A 75 3.53 1.13 -33.87
CA ASP A 75 2.56 0.51 -32.97
C ASP A 75 3.22 -0.40 -31.91
N LYS A 76 4.23 -1.19 -32.30
CA LYS A 76 5.00 -2.06 -31.37
C LYS A 76 5.82 -1.24 -30.37
N LEU A 77 6.51 -0.21 -30.84
CA LEU A 77 7.26 0.72 -29.99
C LEU A 77 6.34 1.51 -29.05
N ASN A 78 5.12 1.80 -29.49
CA ASN A 78 4.10 2.43 -28.68
C ASN A 78 3.57 1.51 -27.57
N GLN A 79 3.45 0.21 -27.81
CA GLN A 79 3.15 -0.75 -26.76
C GLN A 79 4.33 -0.93 -25.80
N GLN A 80 5.56 -0.94 -26.33
CA GLN A 80 6.78 -1.06 -25.53
C GLN A 80 6.97 0.12 -24.58
N SER A 81 6.73 1.36 -25.04
CA SER A 81 6.84 2.56 -24.19
C SER A 81 5.89 2.51 -23.01
N LYS A 82 4.68 2.00 -23.23
CA LYS A 82 3.69 1.80 -22.16
C LYS A 82 4.20 0.80 -21.13
N LEU A 83 4.68 -0.37 -21.56
CA LEU A 83 5.16 -1.42 -20.66
C LEU A 83 6.38 -0.96 -19.85
N GLU A 84 7.32 -0.28 -20.50
CA GLU A 84 8.50 0.26 -19.82
C GLU A 84 8.12 1.33 -18.80
N PHE A 85 7.17 2.20 -19.12
CA PHE A 85 6.65 3.17 -18.16
C PHE A 85 5.96 2.50 -16.95
N GLU A 86 5.10 1.50 -17.19
CA GLU A 86 4.46 0.74 -16.11
C GLU A 86 5.50 0.07 -15.21
N ASN A 87 6.55 -0.52 -15.79
CA ASN A 87 7.65 -1.13 -15.04
C ASN A 87 8.46 -0.10 -14.25
N MET A 88 8.78 1.06 -14.83
CA MET A 88 9.51 2.12 -14.12
C MET A 88 8.73 2.64 -12.91
N VAL A 89 7.41 2.81 -13.05
CA VAL A 89 6.54 3.20 -11.93
C VAL A 89 6.46 2.09 -10.88
N GLU A 90 6.33 0.82 -11.30
CA GLU A 90 6.29 -0.34 -10.41
C GLU A 90 7.59 -0.50 -9.61
N GLU A 91 8.75 -0.40 -10.27
CA GLU A 91 10.07 -0.50 -9.64
C GLU A 91 10.33 0.67 -8.69
N THR A 92 10.03 1.90 -9.11
CA THR A 92 10.26 3.09 -8.28
C THR A 92 9.33 3.11 -7.06
N SER A 93 8.11 2.60 -7.19
CA SER A 93 7.13 2.50 -6.08
C SER A 93 7.28 1.25 -5.21
N HIS A 94 8.10 0.28 -5.63
CA HIS A 94 8.24 -1.03 -4.98
C HIS A 94 8.55 -0.90 -3.48
N ASN A 95 9.55 -0.09 -3.12
CA ASN A 95 9.99 0.02 -1.73
C ASN A 95 8.90 0.61 -0.83
N MET A 96 8.20 1.65 -1.30
CA MET A 96 7.07 2.24 -0.55
C MET A 96 5.96 1.19 -0.35
N ARG A 97 5.53 0.53 -1.43
CA ARG A 97 4.48 -0.49 -1.39
C ARG A 97 4.83 -1.66 -0.49
N ALA A 98 6.00 -2.25 -0.68
CA ALA A 98 6.50 -3.38 0.11
C ALA A 98 6.59 -3.02 1.60
N THR A 99 6.99 -1.79 1.91
CA THR A 99 7.06 -1.30 3.29
C THR A 99 5.69 -1.24 3.93
N PHE A 100 4.69 -0.59 3.32
CA PHE A 100 3.34 -0.55 3.89
C PHE A 100 2.71 -1.95 4.02
N VAL A 101 2.91 -2.83 3.04
CA VAL A 101 2.45 -4.23 3.10
C VAL A 101 3.09 -4.96 4.28
N SER A 102 4.43 -4.89 4.39
CA SER A 102 5.19 -5.60 5.43
C SER A 102 4.87 -5.07 6.82
N ARG A 103 4.84 -3.73 7.00
CA ARG A 103 4.61 -3.09 8.30
C ARG A 103 3.20 -3.27 8.81
N HIS A 104 2.20 -3.15 7.91
CA HIS A 104 0.83 -3.51 8.25
C HIS A 104 0.75 -4.95 8.78
N LYS A 105 1.29 -5.92 8.03
CA LYS A 105 1.25 -7.34 8.40
C LYS A 105 1.93 -7.61 9.74
N LYS A 106 3.16 -7.12 9.94
CA LYS A 106 3.93 -7.36 11.15
C LYS A 106 3.28 -6.77 12.41
N PHE A 107 2.74 -5.55 12.31
CA PHE A 107 2.08 -4.92 13.44
C PHE A 107 0.78 -5.63 13.79
N ASP A 108 0.01 -6.06 12.78
CA ASP A 108 -1.23 -6.80 12.97
C ASP A 108 -1.01 -8.16 13.64
N GLU A 109 -0.02 -8.92 13.17
CA GLU A 109 0.41 -10.19 13.77
C GLU A 109 0.85 -10.00 15.22
N PHE A 110 1.70 -9.00 15.49
CA PHE A 110 2.17 -8.67 16.84
C PHE A 110 1.01 -8.37 17.80
N PHE A 111 0.05 -7.55 17.39
CA PHE A 111 -1.05 -7.13 18.26
C PHE A 111 -1.95 -8.31 18.65
N LEU A 112 -2.26 -9.17 17.68
CA LEU A 112 -3.08 -10.37 17.93
C LEU A 112 -2.34 -11.38 18.82
N GLU A 113 -1.04 -11.57 18.59
CA GLU A 113 -0.20 -12.43 19.41
C GLU A 113 -0.07 -11.92 20.86
N LEU A 114 0.05 -10.60 21.05
CA LEU A 114 0.06 -9.97 22.38
C LEU A 114 -1.22 -10.30 23.16
N LEU A 115 -2.40 -10.19 22.53
CA LEU A 115 -3.67 -10.53 23.17
C LEU A 115 -3.77 -12.01 23.52
N ASP A 116 -3.31 -12.88 22.62
CA ASP A 116 -3.34 -14.33 22.85
C ASP A 116 -2.38 -14.76 23.97
N ASN A 117 -1.19 -14.16 24.03
CA ASN A 117 -0.23 -14.42 25.09
C ASN A 117 -0.68 -13.86 26.45
N SER A 118 -1.29 -12.69 26.46
CA SER A 118 -1.88 -12.10 27.67
C SER A 118 -3.02 -12.96 28.23
N GLU A 119 -3.90 -13.48 27.35
CA GLU A 119 -4.96 -14.43 27.74
C GLU A 119 -4.40 -15.72 28.33
N LYS A 120 -3.36 -16.29 27.72
CA LYS A 120 -2.66 -17.48 28.26
C LYS A 120 -1.99 -17.20 29.61
N SER A 121 -1.37 -16.03 29.76
CA SER A 121 -0.76 -15.61 31.04
C SER A 121 -1.81 -15.54 32.13
N LEU A 122 -2.94 -14.86 31.86
CA LEU A 122 -4.06 -14.79 32.79
C LEU A 122 -4.54 -16.17 33.18
N ASN A 123 -4.81 -17.03 32.20
CA ASN A 123 -5.33 -18.37 32.45
C ASN A 123 -4.35 -19.21 33.28
N SER A 124 -3.05 -19.12 33.01
CA SER A 124 -2.02 -19.84 33.78
C SER A 124 -1.92 -19.32 35.22
N MET A 125 -1.83 -18.00 35.38
CA MET A 125 -1.70 -17.37 36.69
C MET A 125 -2.94 -17.61 37.56
N PHE A 126 -4.14 -17.46 36.99
CA PHE A 126 -5.40 -17.59 37.73
C PHE A 126 -5.69 -19.06 38.07
N THR A 127 -5.38 -20.00 37.17
CA THR A 127 -5.47 -21.43 37.49
C THR A 127 -4.58 -21.79 38.67
N ARG A 128 -3.36 -21.25 38.74
CA ARG A 128 -2.43 -21.49 39.86
C ARG A 128 -2.86 -20.80 41.15
N THR A 129 -3.43 -19.59 41.06
CA THR A 129 -3.71 -18.73 42.22
C THR A 129 -5.09 -19.01 42.84
N TYR A 130 -6.12 -19.13 42.01
CA TYR A 130 -7.52 -19.29 42.43
C TYR A 130 -8.06 -20.71 42.22
N GLY A 131 -7.36 -21.56 41.47
CA GLY A 131 -7.70 -22.98 41.29
C GLY A 131 -9.09 -23.19 40.70
N LYS A 132 -9.86 -24.08 41.33
CA LYS A 132 -11.21 -24.47 40.86
C LYS A 132 -12.18 -23.30 40.74
N LEU A 133 -12.08 -22.30 41.62
CA LEU A 133 -12.96 -21.11 41.62
C LEU A 133 -12.84 -20.36 40.29
N TYR A 134 -11.62 -20.21 39.79
CA TYR A 134 -11.38 -19.61 38.48
C TYR A 134 -11.83 -20.53 37.35
N ILE A 135 -11.45 -21.83 37.36
CA ILE A 135 -11.77 -22.76 36.27
C ILE A 135 -13.29 -22.77 35.98
N GLN A 136 -14.11 -22.79 37.04
CA GLN A 136 -15.58 -22.77 36.94
C GLN A 136 -16.18 -21.47 36.41
N ASN A 137 -15.43 -20.36 36.45
CA ASN A 137 -15.88 -19.03 36.02
C ASN A 137 -14.99 -18.44 34.90
N SER A 138 -14.16 -19.27 34.27
CA SER A 138 -13.14 -18.86 33.31
C SER A 138 -13.73 -18.19 32.06
N GLU A 139 -14.97 -18.53 31.70
CA GLU A 139 -15.73 -17.94 30.58
C GLU A 139 -15.79 -16.41 30.66
N VAL A 140 -15.96 -15.82 31.84
CA VAL A 140 -16.03 -14.36 32.02
C VAL A 140 -14.75 -13.66 31.52
N PHE A 141 -13.59 -14.31 31.69
CA PHE A 141 -12.30 -13.77 31.26
C PHE A 141 -12.03 -14.09 29.78
N GLN A 142 -12.46 -15.25 29.29
CA GLN A 142 -12.36 -15.61 27.87
C GLN A 142 -13.21 -14.67 26.99
N ASP A 143 -14.42 -14.33 27.44
CA ASP A 143 -15.29 -13.36 26.78
C ASP A 143 -14.62 -11.98 26.66
N LEU A 144 -13.95 -11.52 27.73
CA LEU A 144 -13.20 -10.26 27.73
C LEU A 144 -12.15 -10.24 26.61
N PHE A 145 -11.30 -11.26 26.51
CA PHE A 145 -10.27 -11.32 25.45
C PHE A 145 -10.87 -11.50 24.06
N THR A 146 -11.97 -12.23 23.95
CA THR A 146 -12.70 -12.40 22.69
C THR A 146 -13.25 -11.07 22.19
N GLU A 147 -13.88 -10.27 23.04
CA GLU A 147 -14.39 -8.95 22.66
C GLU A 147 -13.28 -7.92 22.42
N LEU A 148 -12.15 -7.99 23.15
CA LEU A 148 -10.97 -7.17 22.84
C LEU A 148 -10.41 -7.48 21.44
N LYS A 149 -10.29 -8.77 21.07
CA LYS A 149 -9.90 -9.20 19.72
C LYS A 149 -10.93 -8.77 18.68
N ARG A 150 -12.23 -8.87 18.98
CA ARG A 150 -13.34 -8.45 18.11
C ARG A 150 -13.33 -6.94 17.86
N TYR A 151 -13.08 -6.14 18.88
CA TYR A 151 -12.92 -4.69 18.73
C TYR A 151 -11.76 -4.37 17.79
N TYR A 152 -10.59 -4.97 18.04
CA TYR A 152 -9.40 -4.70 17.24
C TYR A 152 -9.58 -5.04 15.75
N THR A 153 -10.13 -6.23 15.46
CA THR A 153 -10.34 -6.75 14.09
C THR A 153 -11.43 -6.02 13.29
N GLY A 154 -12.13 -5.08 13.91
CA GLY A 154 -13.09 -4.22 13.22
C GLY A 154 -14.55 -4.44 13.59
N GLY A 155 -14.84 -5.29 14.58
CA GLY A 155 -16.20 -5.48 15.07
C GLY A 155 -16.82 -4.21 15.64
N ASN A 156 -18.15 -4.13 15.56
CA ASN A 156 -18.94 -3.09 16.21
C ASN A 156 -18.99 -3.40 17.72
N VAL A 157 -17.99 -2.91 18.45
CA VAL A 157 -17.83 -3.11 19.89
C VAL A 157 -17.59 -1.74 20.51
N ASN A 158 -18.34 -1.42 21.56
CA ASN A 158 -18.05 -0.29 22.42
C ASN A 158 -17.14 -0.78 23.56
N LEU A 159 -15.87 -0.36 23.55
CA LEU A 159 -14.89 -0.81 24.57
C LEU A 159 -15.31 -0.43 25.98
N GLU A 160 -15.89 0.76 26.17
CA GLU A 160 -16.27 1.21 27.50
C GLU A 160 -17.40 0.36 28.07
N GLU A 161 -18.42 0.10 27.25
CA GLU A 161 -19.56 -0.76 27.60
C GLU A 161 -19.10 -2.19 27.88
N MET A 162 -18.31 -2.78 26.98
CA MET A 162 -17.75 -4.12 27.16
C MET A 162 -16.94 -4.26 28.44
N LEU A 163 -16.11 -3.27 28.78
CA LEU A 163 -15.34 -3.28 30.02
C LEU A 163 -16.25 -3.11 31.24
N ASN A 164 -17.28 -2.27 31.19
CA ASN A 164 -18.26 -2.13 32.26
C ASN A 164 -19.04 -3.45 32.48
N ASP A 165 -19.43 -4.13 31.40
CA ASP A 165 -20.13 -5.42 31.45
C ASP A 165 -19.25 -6.51 32.07
N PHE A 166 -17.96 -6.56 31.69
CA PHE A 166 -16.99 -7.46 32.32
C PHE A 166 -16.94 -7.26 33.84
N TRP A 167 -16.79 -6.02 34.30
CA TRP A 167 -16.72 -5.73 35.74
C TRP A 167 -18.03 -6.03 36.47
N SER A 168 -19.17 -5.81 35.81
CA SER A 168 -20.50 -6.13 36.37
C SER A 168 -20.67 -7.63 36.54
N LYS A 169 -20.38 -8.42 35.49
CA LYS A 169 -20.40 -9.89 35.55
C LYS A 169 -19.44 -10.43 36.61
N LEU A 170 -18.23 -9.86 36.70
CA LEU A 170 -17.25 -10.26 37.71
C LEU A 170 -17.75 -9.97 39.14
N LEU A 171 -18.39 -8.82 39.36
CA LEU A 171 -18.99 -8.46 40.64
C LEU A 171 -20.04 -9.46 41.07
N GLU A 172 -20.98 -9.78 40.19
CA GLU A 172 -22.07 -10.73 40.49
C GLU A 172 -21.53 -12.10 40.86
N ARG A 173 -20.56 -12.63 40.08
CA ARG A 173 -19.91 -13.92 40.36
C ARG A 173 -19.16 -13.90 41.68
N MET A 174 -18.37 -12.87 41.94
CA MET A 174 -17.63 -12.75 43.19
C MET A 174 -18.55 -12.59 44.40
N PHE A 175 -19.63 -11.83 44.26
CA PHE A 175 -20.61 -11.62 45.32
C PHE A 175 -21.32 -12.94 45.70
N GLN A 176 -21.70 -13.76 44.71
CA GLN A 176 -22.24 -15.10 44.92
C GLN A 176 -21.23 -16.03 45.61
N LEU A 177 -19.95 -15.99 45.20
CA LEU A 177 -18.90 -16.83 45.77
C LEU A 177 -18.57 -16.47 47.22
N LEU A 178 -18.50 -15.18 47.55
CA LEU A 178 -18.26 -14.69 48.90
C LEU A 178 -19.44 -14.97 49.85
N ASN A 179 -20.66 -14.99 49.31
CA ASN A 179 -21.90 -15.18 50.07
C ASN A 179 -22.63 -16.48 49.68
N SER A 180 -21.89 -17.57 49.49
CA SER A 180 -22.42 -18.86 49.02
C SER A 180 -23.49 -19.49 49.93
N GLN A 181 -23.64 -18.98 51.15
CA GLN A 181 -24.69 -19.39 52.09
C GLN A 181 -26.08 -18.85 51.71
N TYR A 182 -26.14 -17.86 50.81
CA TYR A 182 -27.36 -17.19 50.38
C TYR A 182 -27.61 -17.47 48.90
N HIS A 183 -28.89 -17.65 48.55
CA HIS A 183 -29.33 -17.68 47.16
C HIS A 183 -29.82 -16.30 46.76
N PHE A 184 -29.19 -15.72 45.74
CA PHE A 184 -29.57 -14.42 45.19
C PHE A 184 -30.33 -14.62 43.88
N THR A 185 -31.41 -13.86 43.70
CA THR A 185 -32.13 -13.79 42.42
C THR A 185 -31.39 -12.89 41.45
N ASP A 186 -31.61 -13.06 40.15
CA ASP A 186 -30.99 -12.23 39.11
C ASP A 186 -31.34 -10.74 39.30
N ASP A 187 -32.60 -10.42 39.64
CA ASP A 187 -33.04 -9.06 39.95
C ASP A 187 -32.26 -8.41 41.11
N TYR A 188 -31.87 -9.22 42.10
CA TYR A 188 -31.08 -8.75 43.24
C TYR A 188 -29.64 -8.44 42.82
N LEU A 189 -29.05 -9.27 41.95
CA LEU A 189 -27.69 -9.08 41.44
C LEU A 189 -27.61 -7.88 40.50
N GLU A 190 -28.62 -7.65 39.66
CA GLU A 190 -28.74 -6.44 38.85
C GLU A 190 -28.83 -5.20 39.75
N CYS A 191 -29.54 -5.29 40.87
CA CYS A 191 -29.61 -4.23 41.87
C CYS A 191 -28.23 -3.96 42.51
N VAL A 192 -27.48 -5.00 42.89
CA VAL A 192 -26.10 -4.86 43.41
C VAL A 192 -25.20 -4.17 42.39
N SER A 193 -25.32 -4.53 41.11
CA SER A 193 -24.58 -3.91 40.01
C SER A 193 -24.84 -2.40 39.91
N LYS A 194 -26.05 -1.92 40.22
CA LYS A 194 -26.40 -0.47 40.24
C LYS A 194 -25.68 0.35 41.31
N TYR A 195 -25.23 -0.26 42.42
CA TYR A 195 -24.51 0.45 43.48
C TYR A 195 -22.98 0.38 43.33
N THR A 196 -22.47 -0.24 42.26
CA THR A 196 -21.03 -0.44 42.01
C THR A 196 -20.24 0.87 42.04
N ASP A 197 -20.76 1.95 41.46
CA ASP A 197 -20.06 3.24 41.39
C ASP A 197 -19.87 3.92 42.76
N GLN A 198 -20.80 3.66 43.70
CA GLN A 198 -20.76 4.20 45.06
C GLN A 198 -19.85 3.35 45.95
N LEU A 199 -20.00 2.02 45.87
CA LEU A 199 -19.30 1.08 46.74
C LEU A 199 -17.86 0.81 46.30
N LYS A 200 -17.56 0.98 45.01
CA LYS A 200 -16.25 0.71 44.39
C LYS A 200 -15.62 -0.59 44.92
N PRO A 201 -16.30 -1.74 44.77
CA PRO A 201 -15.88 -3.01 45.37
C PRO A 201 -14.46 -3.41 44.93
N PHE A 202 -14.10 -3.07 43.69
CA PHE A 202 -12.79 -3.29 43.07
C PHE A 202 -11.81 -2.10 43.21
N GLY A 203 -12.12 -1.13 44.06
CA GLY A 203 -11.35 0.10 44.20
C GLY A 203 -11.38 0.97 42.93
N ASP A 204 -10.24 1.55 42.56
CA ASP A 204 -10.12 2.40 41.38
C ASP A 204 -9.60 1.68 40.13
N VAL A 205 -9.34 0.36 40.25
CA VAL A 205 -8.82 -0.48 39.16
C VAL A 205 -9.73 -0.48 37.94
N PRO A 206 -11.07 -0.71 38.02
CA PRO A 206 -11.94 -0.71 36.85
C PRO A 206 -11.87 0.58 36.05
N ARG A 207 -11.88 1.73 36.75
CA ARG A 207 -11.83 3.05 36.12
C ARG A 207 -10.49 3.29 35.42
N LYS A 208 -9.38 2.96 36.08
CA LYS A 208 -8.02 3.12 35.52
C LYS A 208 -7.81 2.19 34.33
N LEU A 209 -8.16 0.91 34.46
CA LEU A 209 -8.03 -0.08 33.40
C LEU A 209 -8.88 0.31 32.19
N LYS A 210 -10.14 0.72 32.40
CA LYS A 210 -11.02 1.21 31.33
C LYS A 210 -10.39 2.34 30.53
N ALA A 211 -9.88 3.37 31.22
CA ALA A 211 -9.26 4.52 30.55
C ALA A 211 -7.97 4.14 29.80
N GLN A 212 -7.14 3.27 30.35
CA GLN A 212 -5.88 2.83 29.75
C GLN A 212 -6.13 1.94 28.53
N VAL A 213 -6.96 0.91 28.67
CA VAL A 213 -7.32 -0.03 27.60
C VAL A 213 -7.97 0.70 26.44
N THR A 214 -8.96 1.55 26.71
CA THR A 214 -9.68 2.30 25.65
C THR A 214 -8.72 3.15 24.82
N ARG A 215 -7.83 3.91 25.47
CA ARG A 215 -6.85 4.77 24.78
C ARG A 215 -5.84 3.96 23.96
N ALA A 216 -5.33 2.86 24.54
CA ALA A 216 -4.34 2.02 23.87
C ALA A 216 -4.90 1.31 22.64
N PHE A 217 -6.11 0.74 22.75
CA PHE A 217 -6.77 0.07 21.63
C PHE A 217 -7.20 1.03 20.53
N ILE A 218 -7.73 2.21 20.88
CA ILE A 218 -8.07 3.24 19.88
C ILE A 218 -6.82 3.64 19.10
N ALA A 219 -5.70 3.91 19.77
CA ALA A 219 -4.45 4.30 19.11
C ALA A 219 -3.94 3.18 18.20
N ALA A 220 -3.84 1.95 18.70
CA ALA A 220 -3.31 0.82 17.93
C ALA A 220 -4.20 0.44 16.74
N ARG A 221 -5.53 0.34 16.94
CA ARG A 221 -6.50 0.05 15.87
C ARG A 221 -6.43 1.13 14.78
N THR A 222 -6.40 2.40 15.18
CA THR A 222 -6.35 3.51 14.21
C THR A 222 -5.03 3.52 13.45
N PHE A 223 -3.91 3.20 14.11
CA PHE A 223 -2.61 3.09 13.47
C PHE A 223 -2.56 1.98 12.41
N VAL A 224 -3.07 0.79 12.73
CA VAL A 224 -3.13 -0.33 11.77
C VAL A 224 -4.05 -0.03 10.60
N GLN A 225 -5.22 0.57 10.86
CA GLN A 225 -6.10 1.06 9.80
C GLN A 225 -5.41 2.10 8.91
N GLY A 226 -4.61 2.98 9.52
CA GLY A 226 -3.75 3.91 8.79
C GLY A 226 -2.78 3.18 7.87
N LEU A 227 -2.03 2.20 8.37
CA LEU A 227 -1.12 1.38 7.54
C LEU A 227 -1.87 0.65 6.41
N MET A 228 -3.08 0.17 6.66
CA MET A 228 -3.93 -0.47 5.64
C MET A 228 -4.34 0.52 4.54
N VAL A 229 -4.80 1.72 4.89
CA VAL A 229 -5.15 2.77 3.92
C VAL A 229 -3.92 3.21 3.15
N GLY A 230 -2.79 3.44 3.83
CA GLY A 230 -1.51 3.77 3.20
C GLY A 230 -1.06 2.70 2.20
N ARG A 231 -1.19 1.42 2.57
CA ARG A 231 -0.95 0.27 1.68
C ARG A 231 -1.84 0.30 0.46
N GLU A 232 -3.13 0.56 0.61
CA GLU A 232 -4.06 0.58 -0.52
C GLU A 232 -3.72 1.70 -1.50
N VAL A 233 -3.51 2.91 -1.00
CA VAL A 233 -3.15 4.08 -1.81
C VAL A 233 -1.82 3.85 -2.51
N ALA A 234 -0.81 3.34 -1.81
CA ALA A 234 0.51 3.02 -2.37
C ALA A 234 0.43 1.99 -3.50
N ASN A 235 -0.50 1.03 -3.42
CA ASN A 235 -0.68 -0.01 -4.44
C ASN A 235 -1.50 0.45 -5.67
N ARG A 236 -1.99 1.70 -5.69
CA ARG A 236 -2.65 2.26 -6.88
C ARG A 236 -1.60 2.78 -7.85
N VAL A 237 -1.26 1.94 -8.82
CA VAL A 237 -0.37 2.30 -9.93
C VAL A 237 -1.05 3.31 -10.87
N ALA A 238 -0.24 4.16 -11.50
CA ALA A 238 -0.69 5.11 -12.49
C ALA A 238 -1.36 4.41 -13.69
N LYS A 239 -2.58 4.84 -14.03
CA LYS A 239 -3.20 4.44 -15.30
C LYS A 239 -2.50 5.19 -16.44
N VAL A 240 -1.91 4.47 -17.38
CA VAL A 240 -1.19 5.11 -18.49
C VAL A 240 -2.16 5.70 -19.51
N THR A 241 -2.27 7.03 -19.55
CA THR A 241 -3.06 7.79 -20.55
C THR A 241 -2.18 8.55 -21.54
N CYS A 242 -0.88 8.69 -21.25
CA CYS A 242 0.05 9.54 -21.98
C CYS A 242 0.98 8.78 -22.96
N VAL A 243 0.60 7.56 -23.38
CA VAL A 243 1.48 6.67 -24.16
C VAL A 243 2.08 7.35 -25.39
N ARG A 244 1.30 8.21 -26.07
CA ARG A 244 1.79 8.97 -27.23
C ARG A 244 3.01 9.84 -26.93
N ALA A 245 3.01 10.54 -25.80
CA ALA A 245 4.13 11.38 -25.36
C ALA A 245 5.34 10.52 -24.94
N LEU A 246 5.09 9.41 -24.25
CA LEU A 246 6.14 8.44 -23.89
C LEU A 246 6.84 7.86 -25.12
N THR A 247 6.07 7.45 -26.13
CA THR A 247 6.60 6.94 -27.41
C THR A 247 7.37 8.02 -28.16
N LYS A 248 6.87 9.26 -28.16
CA LYS A 248 7.56 10.41 -28.75
C LYS A 248 8.92 10.66 -28.12
N MET A 249 9.01 10.53 -26.80
CA MET A 249 10.23 10.74 -26.04
C MET A 249 11.22 9.57 -26.17
N LEU A 250 10.75 8.33 -26.03
CA LEU A 250 11.62 7.15 -25.94
C LEU A 250 11.97 6.55 -27.30
N TYR A 251 11.05 6.56 -28.26
CA TYR A 251 11.16 5.73 -29.46
C TYR A 251 11.09 6.46 -30.80
N CYS A 252 10.61 7.70 -30.86
CA CYS A 252 10.75 8.47 -32.09
C CYS A 252 12.20 8.78 -32.51
N PRO A 253 13.21 8.81 -31.62
CA PRO A 253 14.62 8.80 -32.04
C PRO A 253 14.99 7.56 -32.86
N TYR A 254 14.46 6.37 -32.54
CA TYR A 254 14.66 5.16 -33.35
C TYR A 254 14.13 5.37 -34.77
N CYS A 255 12.92 5.95 -34.89
CA CYS A 255 12.32 6.20 -36.19
C CYS A 255 13.08 7.26 -37.01
N ARG A 256 13.81 8.17 -36.36
CA ARG A 256 14.67 9.17 -37.01
C ARG A 256 16.11 8.72 -37.26
N GLY A 257 16.41 7.43 -37.09
CA GLY A 257 17.76 6.90 -37.33
C GLY A 257 18.74 7.14 -36.18
N MET A 258 18.28 7.50 -34.99
CA MET A 258 19.11 7.82 -33.82
C MET A 258 18.67 7.01 -32.59
N PRO A 259 18.80 5.67 -32.59
CA PRO A 259 18.32 4.83 -31.49
C PRO A 259 19.11 4.99 -30.18
N GLY A 260 20.33 5.54 -30.23
CA GLY A 260 21.16 5.79 -29.05
C GLY A 260 20.92 7.13 -28.36
N LEU A 261 20.07 8.00 -28.93
CA LEU A 261 19.81 9.33 -28.39
C LEU A 261 18.88 9.25 -27.16
N LYS A 262 19.34 9.79 -26.03
CA LYS A 262 18.54 9.90 -24.82
C LYS A 262 17.77 11.23 -24.77
N PRO A 263 16.57 11.27 -24.17
CA PRO A 263 15.86 12.52 -23.93
C PRO A 263 16.64 13.45 -22.99
N CYS A 264 16.52 14.77 -23.21
CA CYS A 264 17.00 15.77 -22.28
C CYS A 264 16.29 15.66 -20.92
N HIS A 265 16.92 16.18 -19.86
CA HIS A 265 16.39 16.12 -18.50
C HIS A 265 15.00 16.76 -18.43
N ASN A 266 14.91 18.05 -18.77
CA ASN A 266 13.65 18.80 -18.70
C ASN A 266 12.54 18.22 -19.60
N TYR A 267 12.90 17.61 -20.74
CA TYR A 267 11.95 16.92 -21.61
C TYR A 267 11.32 15.71 -20.90
N CYS A 268 12.16 14.90 -20.24
CA CYS A 268 11.69 13.78 -19.44
C CYS A 268 10.75 14.23 -18.33
N HIS A 269 11.12 15.29 -17.59
CA HIS A 269 10.26 15.79 -16.51
C HIS A 269 8.90 16.27 -17.01
N ASN A 270 8.83 17.00 -18.13
CA ASN A 270 7.55 17.46 -18.67
C ASN A 270 6.66 16.31 -19.14
N VAL A 271 7.23 15.28 -19.76
CA VAL A 271 6.49 14.05 -20.11
C VAL A 271 6.00 13.34 -18.84
N MET A 272 6.89 13.07 -17.89
CA MET A 272 6.55 12.32 -16.68
C MET A 272 5.55 13.05 -15.78
N ARG A 273 5.67 14.36 -15.60
CA ARG A 273 4.72 15.18 -14.82
C ARG A 273 3.34 15.24 -15.48
N GLY A 274 3.27 15.28 -16.81
CA GLY A 274 2.01 15.16 -17.54
C GLY A 274 1.37 13.77 -17.39
N CYS A 275 2.18 12.71 -17.49
CA CYS A 275 1.75 11.33 -17.31
C CYS A 275 1.24 11.02 -15.89
N LEU A 276 1.90 11.57 -14.87
CA LEU A 276 1.65 11.31 -13.45
C LEU A 276 0.85 12.43 -12.77
N ALA A 277 0.23 13.31 -13.56
CA ALA A 277 -0.43 14.52 -13.08
C ALA A 277 -1.51 14.26 -12.02
N ASN A 278 -2.31 13.20 -12.22
CA ASN A 278 -3.33 12.81 -11.26
C ASN A 278 -2.68 12.28 -9.97
N GLN A 279 -1.63 11.46 -10.08
CA GLN A 279 -0.95 10.87 -8.93
C GLN A 279 -0.28 11.95 -8.06
N ALA A 280 0.27 12.99 -8.68
CA ALA A 280 0.84 14.13 -7.96
C ALA A 280 -0.18 14.86 -7.06
N ASP A 281 -1.49 14.84 -7.39
CA ASP A 281 -2.53 15.44 -6.52
C ASP A 281 -2.67 14.69 -5.17
N LEU A 282 -2.13 13.47 -5.03
CA LEU A 282 -2.10 12.74 -3.75
C LEU A 282 -1.10 13.34 -2.76
N ASP A 283 -0.08 14.05 -3.23
CA ASP A 283 1.08 14.44 -2.43
C ASP A 283 0.69 15.23 -1.17
N ALA A 284 -0.18 16.24 -1.30
CA ALA A 284 -0.57 17.09 -0.18
C ALA A 284 -1.26 16.29 0.94
N GLU A 285 -2.28 15.50 0.61
CA GLU A 285 -3.01 14.69 1.60
C GLU A 285 -2.17 13.53 2.11
N TRP A 286 -1.30 12.96 1.27
CA TRP A 286 -0.37 11.92 1.69
C TRP A 286 0.58 12.43 2.77
N ASN A 287 1.20 13.60 2.59
CA ASN A 287 2.09 14.16 3.61
C ASN A 287 1.35 14.46 4.92
N LEU A 288 0.13 15.01 4.86
CA LEU A 288 -0.72 15.23 6.05
C LEU A 288 -1.09 13.92 6.76
N PHE A 289 -1.38 12.88 5.98
CA PHE A 289 -1.64 11.54 6.49
C PHE A 289 -0.41 10.94 7.17
N ILE A 290 0.77 11.04 6.56
CA ILE A 290 2.03 10.58 7.15
C ILE A 290 2.32 11.33 8.46
N ASP A 291 2.12 12.65 8.49
CA ASP A 291 2.28 13.44 9.72
C ASP A 291 1.35 12.97 10.84
N ALA A 292 0.08 12.70 10.52
CA ALA A 292 -0.87 12.17 11.50
C ALA A 292 -0.51 10.75 11.97
N MET A 293 0.02 9.89 11.08
CA MET A 293 0.55 8.58 11.44
C MET A 293 1.72 8.69 12.42
N LEU A 294 2.65 9.61 12.18
CA LEU A 294 3.80 9.86 13.06
C LEU A 294 3.36 10.33 14.46
N LEU A 295 2.34 11.18 14.56
CA LEU A 295 1.78 11.61 15.85
C LEU A 295 1.21 10.43 16.65
N VAL A 296 0.47 9.52 15.99
CA VAL A 296 -0.07 8.33 16.67
C VAL A 296 1.05 7.34 17.03
N ALA A 297 2.09 7.21 16.19
CA ALA A 297 3.28 6.43 16.51
C ALA A 297 3.95 6.94 17.80
N ASP A 298 4.17 8.25 17.94
CA ASP A 298 4.73 8.85 19.16
C ASP A 298 3.89 8.51 20.41
N ARG A 299 2.56 8.45 20.27
CA ARG A 299 1.65 8.07 21.35
C ARG A 299 1.76 6.59 21.73
N LEU A 300 2.02 5.72 20.75
CA LEU A 300 2.27 4.29 20.96
C LEU A 300 3.67 4.02 21.54
N GLU A 301 4.65 4.90 21.33
CA GLU A 301 5.95 4.85 22.02
C GLU A 301 5.85 5.31 23.50
N GLY A 302 4.79 6.04 23.84
CA GLY A 302 4.57 6.62 25.17
C GLY A 302 3.92 5.69 26.20
N PRO A 303 3.41 6.23 27.32
CA PRO A 303 2.83 5.46 28.42
C PRO A 303 1.48 4.79 28.09
N PHE A 304 0.94 5.07 26.90
CA PHE A 304 -0.27 4.44 26.37
C PHE A 304 0.05 3.36 25.34
N ASN A 305 1.31 2.87 25.31
CA ASN A 305 1.68 1.68 24.58
C ASN A 305 0.78 0.52 25.00
N ILE A 306 0.25 -0.21 24.01
CA ILE A 306 -0.66 -1.33 24.24
C ILE A 306 -0.07 -2.40 25.15
N GLU A 307 1.22 -2.65 25.04
CA GLU A 307 1.88 -3.69 25.77
C GLU A 307 1.95 -3.40 27.27
N VAL A 308 2.26 -2.15 27.63
CA VAL A 308 2.27 -1.69 29.03
C VAL A 308 0.88 -1.81 29.67
N VAL A 309 -0.18 -1.80 28.87
CA VAL A 309 -1.57 -1.91 29.32
C VAL A 309 -2.07 -3.35 29.34
N ILE A 310 -1.71 -4.16 28.34
CA ILE A 310 -2.26 -5.51 28.14
C ILE A 310 -1.41 -6.61 28.75
N GLU A 311 -0.09 -6.47 28.79
CA GLU A 311 0.78 -7.48 29.39
C GLU A 311 0.48 -7.67 30.89
N PRO A 312 0.35 -6.63 31.73
CA PRO A 312 0.03 -6.80 33.16
C PRO A 312 -1.47 -6.86 33.46
N ILE A 313 -2.34 -7.14 32.46
CA ILE A 313 -3.81 -7.11 32.67
C ILE A 313 -4.26 -8.17 33.67
N ASP A 314 -3.60 -9.33 33.68
CA ASP A 314 -3.82 -10.41 34.63
C ASP A 314 -3.54 -9.98 36.07
N ILE A 315 -2.41 -9.31 36.30
CA ILE A 315 -2.03 -8.76 37.61
C ILE A 315 -3.05 -7.69 38.04
N LYS A 316 -3.47 -6.81 37.12
CA LYS A 316 -4.45 -5.75 37.42
C LYS A 316 -5.81 -6.31 37.80
N ILE A 317 -6.30 -7.32 37.07
CA ILE A 317 -7.55 -8.00 37.40
C ILE A 317 -7.43 -8.73 38.73
N SER A 318 -6.30 -9.40 38.99
CA SER A 318 -6.05 -10.06 40.28
C SER A 318 -6.03 -9.07 41.45
N GLU A 319 -5.41 -7.90 41.28
CA GLU A 319 -5.41 -6.79 42.26
C GLU A 319 -6.84 -6.32 42.59
N ALA A 320 -7.71 -6.22 41.58
CA ALA A 320 -9.13 -5.89 41.78
C ALA A 320 -9.85 -6.97 42.58
N ILE A 321 -9.67 -8.24 42.22
CA ILE A 321 -10.26 -9.39 42.92
C ILE A 321 -9.80 -9.39 44.38
N MET A 322 -8.50 -9.22 44.63
CA MET A 322 -7.94 -9.13 45.98
C MET A 322 -8.52 -7.95 46.76
N THR A 323 -8.66 -6.78 46.14
CA THR A 323 -9.28 -5.60 46.76
C THR A 323 -10.71 -5.89 47.21
N MET A 324 -11.52 -6.57 46.40
CA MET A 324 -12.87 -6.95 46.77
C MET A 324 -12.90 -8.01 47.89
N GLN A 325 -11.99 -8.98 47.85
CA GLN A 325 -11.82 -9.97 48.92
C GLN A 325 -11.42 -9.30 50.24
N ASP A 326 -10.46 -8.39 50.22
CA ASP A 326 -10.00 -7.62 51.38
C ASP A 326 -11.10 -6.69 51.92
N ASN A 327 -11.88 -6.05 51.05
CA ASN A 327 -13.02 -5.23 51.46
C ASN A 327 -14.15 -6.06 52.08
N SER A 328 -14.30 -7.34 51.72
CA SER A 328 -15.19 -8.27 52.42
C SER A 328 -14.61 -8.79 53.75
N MET A 329 -13.27 -8.84 53.86
CA MET A 329 -12.52 -9.33 55.02
C MET A 329 -12.07 -8.23 56.00
N GLN A 330 -12.38 -6.95 55.78
CA GLN A 330 -12.21 -5.90 56.80
C GLN A 330 -13.15 -6.07 58.03
N VAL A 331 -13.94 -7.16 58.08
CA VAL A 331 -14.66 -7.68 59.27
C VAL A 331 -13.86 -8.79 60.02
N SER A 332 -12.72 -9.27 59.52
CA SER A 332 -11.82 -10.14 60.28
C SER A 332 -10.36 -9.84 59.95
N ALA A 333 -9.80 -8.99 60.80
CA ALA A 333 -8.48 -8.39 60.77
C ALA A 333 -7.32 -9.28 60.25
N LYS A 334 -6.42 -8.59 59.54
CA LYS A 334 -4.94 -8.74 59.48
C LYS A 334 -4.42 -10.18 59.39
N VAL A 335 -3.57 -10.45 58.38
CA VAL A 335 -2.20 -10.97 58.60
C VAL A 335 -1.39 -11.23 57.31
N LEU A 336 -0.17 -10.66 57.35
CA LEU A 336 1.16 -11.11 56.87
C LEU A 336 1.48 -11.37 55.38
N TYR A 337 2.51 -10.60 54.98
CA TYR A 337 3.51 -10.77 53.92
C TYR A 337 3.96 -12.21 53.62
N CYS A 338 4.13 -12.53 52.32
CA CYS A 338 5.17 -13.46 51.87
C CYS A 338 5.71 -13.15 50.45
N SER A 339 6.99 -12.77 50.44
CA SER A 339 8.12 -13.08 49.54
C SER A 339 7.96 -13.48 48.05
N GLN A 340 8.63 -12.66 47.22
CA GLN A 340 9.60 -12.99 46.14
C GLN A 340 9.36 -14.19 45.21
N VAL A 341 9.19 -13.88 43.92
CA VAL A 341 9.63 -14.74 42.81
C VAL A 341 10.68 -13.98 41.99
N SER A 342 11.85 -14.60 41.84
CA SER A 342 12.91 -14.17 40.93
C SER A 342 12.55 -14.55 39.49
N VAL A 343 12.72 -13.62 38.54
CA VAL A 343 12.71 -13.91 37.10
C VAL A 343 14.13 -13.81 36.56
N LYS A 344 14.68 -14.95 36.11
CA LYS A 344 15.76 -15.00 35.12
C LYS A 344 15.40 -16.07 34.10
N ASN A 345 15.11 -15.69 32.85
CA ASN A 345 16.13 -15.72 31.81
C ASN A 345 15.66 -15.01 30.53
N LYS A 346 16.63 -14.49 29.80
CA LYS A 346 16.52 -13.57 28.67
C LYS A 346 15.83 -14.22 27.46
N ASN A 347 14.70 -13.64 27.06
CA ASN A 347 14.42 -13.27 25.68
C ASN A 347 14.14 -11.76 25.70
N MET A 348 14.45 -11.04 24.62
CA MET A 348 14.18 -9.61 24.49
C MET A 348 12.74 -9.34 25.00
N SER A 349 12.55 -8.44 25.97
CA SER A 349 11.21 -8.14 26.48
C SER A 349 10.32 -7.75 25.31
N ALA A 350 9.05 -8.18 25.30
CA ALA A 350 8.09 -7.74 24.30
C ALA A 350 8.11 -6.20 24.15
N PHE A 351 8.45 -5.49 25.24
CA PHE A 351 8.54 -4.02 25.33
C PHE A 351 9.55 -3.45 24.33
N CYS A 352 10.61 -4.19 24.06
CA CYS A 352 11.61 -3.82 23.07
C CYS A 352 11.11 -4.09 21.65
N PHE A 353 10.21 -5.06 21.43
CA PHE A 353 9.70 -5.44 20.12
C PHE A 353 8.59 -4.49 19.63
N CYS A 354 7.62 -4.12 20.47
CA CYS A 354 6.61 -3.13 20.10
C CYS A 354 7.25 -1.77 19.80
N LEU A 355 8.12 -1.31 20.70
CA LEU A 355 8.82 -0.05 20.57
C LEU A 355 9.73 -0.03 19.32
N TRP A 356 10.45 -1.12 19.04
CA TRP A 356 11.28 -1.22 17.83
C TRP A 356 10.44 -1.23 16.55
N GLN A 357 9.29 -1.92 16.53
CA GLN A 357 8.37 -1.89 15.39
C GLN A 357 7.85 -0.47 15.13
N VAL A 358 7.44 0.26 16.17
CA VAL A 358 6.93 1.63 16.00
C VAL A 358 8.03 2.58 15.52
N ILE A 359 9.25 2.49 16.09
CA ILE A 359 10.40 3.30 15.66
C ILE A 359 10.79 3.01 14.20
N ASP A 360 10.87 1.73 13.82
CA ASP A 360 11.20 1.34 12.45
C ASP A 360 10.11 1.79 11.46
N ILE A 361 8.83 1.67 11.82
CA ILE A 361 7.72 2.19 11.02
C ILE A 361 7.84 3.71 10.88
N LYS A 362 8.16 4.43 11.96
CA LYS A 362 8.31 5.90 11.97
C LYS A 362 9.40 6.38 11.01
N GLU A 363 10.57 5.75 11.03
CA GLU A 363 11.65 6.07 10.07
C GLU A 363 11.22 5.80 8.62
N LYS A 364 10.57 4.67 8.38
CA LYS A 364 10.05 4.34 7.05
C LYS A 364 8.91 5.23 6.56
N LEU A 365 8.05 5.70 7.46
CA LEU A 365 7.03 6.68 7.14
C LEU A 365 7.66 8.01 6.72
N LYS A 366 8.73 8.47 7.40
CA LYS A 366 9.47 9.68 7.01
C LYS A 366 10.08 9.56 5.62
N GLU A 367 10.67 8.41 5.27
CA GLU A 367 11.20 8.12 3.94
C GLU A 367 10.12 8.20 2.84
N SER A 368 8.85 7.93 3.17
CA SER A 368 7.74 7.95 2.21
C SER A 368 7.14 9.35 1.96
N LYS A 369 7.61 10.38 2.67
CA LYS A 369 7.18 11.77 2.43
C LYS A 369 7.63 12.22 1.05
N ARG A 370 6.82 13.08 0.42
CA ARG A 370 7.08 13.60 -0.94
C ARG A 370 7.28 12.54 -2.02
N PHE A 371 6.83 11.30 -1.78
CA PHE A 371 6.97 10.23 -2.77
C PHE A 371 6.27 10.58 -4.09
N TRP A 372 5.04 11.08 -4.04
CA TRP A 372 4.23 11.36 -5.23
C TRP A 372 4.75 12.54 -6.04
N SER A 373 5.32 13.54 -5.37
CA SER A 373 5.99 14.68 -6.01
C SER A 373 7.33 14.29 -6.64
N ASN A 374 8.15 13.49 -5.94
CA ASN A 374 9.48 13.10 -6.41
C ASN A 374 9.47 11.96 -7.46
N LEU A 375 8.33 11.31 -7.71
CA LEU A 375 8.25 10.14 -8.60
C LEU A 375 8.75 10.42 -10.04
N PRO A 376 8.37 11.53 -10.71
CA PRO A 376 8.93 11.90 -12.01
C PRO A 376 10.47 12.05 -11.98
N ASP A 377 10.98 12.67 -10.93
CA ASP A 377 12.42 12.96 -10.78
C ASP A 377 13.21 11.66 -10.59
N ASP A 378 12.70 10.76 -9.74
CA ASP A 378 13.28 9.44 -9.53
C ASP A 378 13.29 8.59 -10.81
N ILE A 379 12.23 8.63 -11.63
CA ILE A 379 12.17 7.90 -12.90
C ILE A 379 13.20 8.47 -13.88
N CYS A 380 13.25 9.79 -14.06
CA CYS A 380 14.15 10.45 -15.00
C CYS A 380 15.64 10.34 -14.60
N ALA A 381 15.94 10.27 -13.29
CA ALA A 381 17.30 10.12 -12.76
C ALA A 381 17.76 8.66 -12.65
N LYS A 382 16.98 7.76 -12.01
CA LYS A 382 17.41 6.37 -11.73
C LYS A 382 17.41 5.50 -12.97
N GLY A 383 16.54 5.75 -13.94
CA GLY A 383 16.49 4.98 -15.18
C GLY A 383 17.67 5.24 -16.13
N LYS A 384 18.61 6.14 -15.79
CA LYS A 384 19.62 6.69 -16.73
C LYS A 384 19.00 7.06 -18.08
N LEU A 385 17.73 7.50 -18.03
CA LEU A 385 16.94 7.83 -19.21
C LEU A 385 17.42 9.13 -19.83
N THR A 386 18.11 9.97 -19.06
CA THR A 386 18.48 11.32 -19.45
C THR A 386 20.00 11.50 -19.45
N GLU A 387 20.47 12.43 -20.27
CA GLU A 387 21.83 12.98 -20.26
C GLU A 387 21.77 14.47 -19.91
N SER A 388 22.91 15.04 -19.46
CA SER A 388 22.97 16.44 -19.03
C SER A 388 22.52 17.38 -20.14
N ASP A 389 21.75 18.42 -19.78
CA ASP A 389 21.27 19.44 -20.73
C ASP A 389 22.44 20.20 -21.40
N ASP A 390 23.65 20.15 -20.83
CA ASP A 390 24.86 20.82 -21.35
C ASP A 390 25.67 19.98 -22.36
N GLU A 391 25.52 18.65 -22.40
CA GLU A 391 26.35 17.75 -23.23
C GLU A 391 25.90 17.62 -24.69
N HIS A 392 24.79 18.25 -25.07
CA HIS A 392 24.28 18.24 -26.45
C HIS A 392 25.06 19.17 -27.42
N PHE A 393 26.20 19.70 -27.01
CA PHE A 393 27.04 20.62 -27.80
C PHE A 393 27.90 19.95 -28.90
N GLY A 394 27.54 18.74 -29.33
CA GLY A 394 28.43 17.85 -30.09
C GLY A 394 28.03 17.41 -31.49
N PHE A 395 26.90 17.82 -32.09
CA PHE A 395 26.64 17.64 -33.53
C PHE A 395 25.43 18.46 -34.01
N SER A 396 25.67 19.69 -34.48
CA SER A 396 24.65 20.66 -34.92
C SER A 396 23.70 21.18 -33.83
N SER A 397 23.24 22.40 -33.98
CA SER A 397 22.35 23.16 -33.10
C SER A 397 20.91 22.60 -32.98
N LEU A 398 20.71 21.28 -33.03
CA LEU A 398 19.40 20.65 -33.28
C LEU A 398 18.64 20.15 -32.02
N PHE A 399 19.26 20.11 -30.84
CA PHE A 399 18.73 19.31 -29.71
C PHE A 399 18.80 19.97 -28.32
N ARG A 400 18.66 21.29 -28.21
CA ARG A 400 18.44 21.92 -26.90
C ARG A 400 16.95 21.90 -26.56
N TYR A 401 16.58 21.34 -25.43
CA TYR A 401 15.23 21.46 -24.90
C TYR A 401 15.07 22.84 -24.26
N PHE A 402 14.27 23.71 -24.89
CA PHE A 402 14.02 25.07 -24.43
C PHE A 402 12.85 25.24 -23.44
N PRO A 403 11.76 24.45 -23.50
CA PRO A 403 10.66 24.64 -22.56
C PRO A 403 11.09 24.42 -21.10
N GLU A 404 10.55 25.25 -20.21
CA GLU A 404 10.74 25.09 -18.77
C GLU A 404 9.94 23.90 -18.23
N VAL A 405 10.36 23.39 -17.08
CA VAL A 405 9.68 22.29 -16.42
C VAL A 405 8.39 22.77 -15.77
N VAL A 406 7.26 22.23 -16.22
CA VAL A 406 5.92 22.51 -15.71
C VAL A 406 5.79 22.01 -14.28
N LYS A 407 5.05 22.73 -13.43
CA LYS A 407 4.80 22.32 -12.04
C LYS A 407 3.98 21.04 -11.96
N GLU A 408 4.05 20.35 -10.83
CA GLU A 408 3.34 19.09 -10.57
C GLU A 408 1.84 19.29 -10.31
N GLY A 409 1.08 18.19 -10.35
CA GLY A 409 -0.36 18.20 -10.10
C GLY A 409 -1.17 18.50 -11.36
N LEU A 410 -2.44 18.04 -11.36
CA LEU A 410 -3.29 18.04 -12.54
C LEU A 410 -3.54 19.45 -13.07
N THR A 411 -3.86 20.40 -12.19
CA THR A 411 -4.20 21.78 -12.57
C THR A 411 -3.07 22.54 -13.25
N ASN A 412 -1.81 22.16 -13.00
CA ASN A 412 -0.65 22.81 -13.60
C ASN A 412 -0.33 22.29 -15.01
N GLN A 413 -0.94 21.17 -15.45
CA GLN A 413 -0.64 20.56 -16.76
C GLN A 413 -1.36 21.20 -17.94
N MET A 414 -2.20 22.21 -17.73
CA MET A 414 -2.99 22.84 -18.81
C MET A 414 -2.14 23.32 -19.99
N ASN A 415 -0.93 23.81 -19.69
CA ASN A 415 0.01 24.34 -20.69
C ASN A 415 1.24 23.44 -20.84
N ASN A 416 1.14 22.15 -20.55
CA ASN A 416 2.26 21.24 -20.70
C ASN A 416 2.62 21.07 -22.19
N PRO A 417 3.87 21.37 -22.60
CA PRO A 417 4.26 21.35 -24.02
C PRO A 417 4.32 19.93 -24.61
N GLU A 418 4.41 18.89 -23.78
CA GLU A 418 4.64 17.51 -24.24
C GLU A 418 3.44 16.60 -24.10
N VAL A 419 2.56 16.87 -23.14
CA VAL A 419 1.40 16.04 -22.84
C VAL A 419 0.15 16.90 -22.79
N ASP A 420 -0.81 16.60 -23.66
CA ASP A 420 -2.15 17.18 -23.59
C ASP A 420 -2.94 16.49 -22.46
N VAL A 421 -3.21 17.24 -21.39
CA VAL A 421 -3.86 16.74 -20.18
C VAL A 421 -5.18 17.47 -19.98
N ASP A 422 -6.29 16.72 -20.01
CA ASP A 422 -7.61 17.27 -19.70
C ASP A 422 -7.79 17.49 -18.19
N ILE A 423 -7.52 18.71 -17.74
CA ILE A 423 -7.65 19.12 -16.34
C ILE A 423 -9.10 19.10 -15.82
N THR A 424 -10.10 19.05 -16.71
CA THR A 424 -11.52 19.09 -16.33
C THR A 424 -12.06 17.71 -15.94
N ARG A 425 -11.33 16.64 -16.29
CA ARG A 425 -11.70 15.25 -16.01
C ARG A 425 -10.67 14.57 -15.11
N PRO A 426 -10.62 14.93 -13.80
CA PRO A 426 -9.73 14.27 -12.85
C PRO A 426 -10.08 12.79 -12.69
N ASP A 427 -9.08 11.96 -12.43
CA ASP A 427 -9.29 10.54 -12.20
C ASP A 427 -10.12 10.31 -10.91
N THR A 428 -11.29 9.70 -11.07
CA THR A 428 -12.24 9.49 -9.98
C THR A 428 -11.71 8.54 -8.92
N LEU A 429 -10.87 7.56 -9.28
CA LEU A 429 -10.25 6.64 -8.34
C LEU A 429 -9.20 7.37 -7.51
N ILE A 430 -8.39 8.23 -8.11
CA ILE A 430 -7.42 9.06 -7.38
C ILE A 430 -8.14 10.00 -6.42
N ARG A 431 -9.24 10.62 -6.83
CA ARG A 431 -10.05 11.49 -5.95
C ARG A 431 -10.65 10.71 -4.78
N GLN A 432 -11.05 9.45 -4.98
CA GLN A 432 -11.48 8.56 -3.89
C GLN A 432 -10.33 8.27 -2.91
N GLN A 433 -9.10 8.05 -3.40
CA GLN A 433 -7.93 7.83 -2.54
C GLN A 433 -7.59 9.09 -1.72
N ILE A 434 -7.66 10.28 -2.32
CA ILE A 434 -7.52 11.57 -1.60
C ILE A 434 -8.54 11.67 -0.46
N MET A 435 -9.80 11.33 -0.72
CA MET A 435 -10.83 11.34 0.32
C MET A 435 -10.58 10.28 1.41
N ALA A 436 -10.08 9.09 1.04
CA ALA A 436 -9.70 8.06 2.01
C ALA A 436 -8.57 8.54 2.93
N LEU A 437 -7.54 9.16 2.37
CA LEU A 437 -6.44 9.78 3.13
C LEU A 437 -6.97 10.86 4.08
N ARG A 438 -7.86 11.75 3.63
CA ARG A 438 -8.46 12.80 4.47
C ARG A 438 -9.23 12.23 5.66
N VAL A 439 -10.11 11.25 5.40
CA VAL A 439 -10.91 10.61 6.45
C VAL A 439 -9.99 9.91 7.46
N MET A 440 -8.99 9.17 6.97
CA MET A 440 -8.06 8.47 7.83
C MET A 440 -7.18 9.43 8.64
N THR A 441 -6.72 10.53 8.03
CA THR A 441 -5.97 11.60 8.70
C THR A 441 -6.77 12.20 9.86
N ASN A 442 -8.06 12.47 9.65
CA ASN A 442 -8.93 12.96 10.71
C ASN A 442 -9.12 11.93 11.83
N LYS A 443 -9.28 10.64 11.49
CA LYS A 443 -9.33 9.56 12.50
C LYS A 443 -8.03 9.48 13.31
N LEU A 444 -6.88 9.54 12.65
CA LEU A 444 -5.56 9.52 13.32
C LEU A 444 -5.39 10.72 14.27
N LYS A 445 -5.77 11.92 13.84
CA LYS A 445 -5.74 13.12 14.70
C LYS A 445 -6.67 12.99 15.90
N ASN A 446 -7.86 12.42 15.72
CA ASN A 446 -8.79 12.15 16.83
C ASN A 446 -8.24 11.11 17.79
N ALA A 447 -7.62 10.02 17.29
CA ALA A 447 -6.93 9.01 18.11
C ALA A 447 -5.80 9.62 18.93
N TYR A 448 -5.01 10.50 18.31
CA TYR A 448 -3.94 11.21 18.97
C TYR A 448 -4.46 12.12 20.10
N ASN A 449 -5.58 12.81 19.91
CA ASN A 449 -6.17 13.67 20.92
C ASN A 449 -6.93 12.90 22.02
N GLY A 450 -7.21 11.61 21.81
CA GLY A 450 -8.00 10.79 22.74
C GLY A 450 -9.50 11.08 22.69
N ASN A 451 -9.99 11.60 21.56
CA ASN A 451 -11.42 11.81 21.31
C ASN A 451 -12.09 10.50 20.86
N ASP A 452 -13.40 10.37 21.10
CA ASP A 452 -14.17 9.21 20.61
C ASP A 452 -14.09 9.10 19.09
N ILE A 453 -13.66 7.93 18.62
CA ILE A 453 -13.62 7.62 17.19
C ILE A 453 -14.79 6.71 16.89
N TYR A 454 -15.80 7.26 16.24
CA TYR A 454 -16.91 6.46 15.75
C TYR A 454 -16.45 5.70 14.50
N PHE A 455 -16.20 4.40 14.65
CA PHE A 455 -15.93 3.50 13.53
C PHE A 455 -17.26 3.16 12.86
N GLN A 456 -17.83 4.09 12.08
CA GLN A 456 -18.91 3.74 11.17
C GLN A 456 -18.39 2.70 10.18
N ASP A 457 -19.06 1.56 10.19
CA ASP A 457 -18.87 0.36 9.38
C ASP A 457 -18.09 0.62 8.06
N SER A 458 -16.78 0.38 8.12
CA SER A 458 -15.94 0.14 6.95
C SER A 458 -16.36 -1.14 6.22
N SER A 459 -17.39 -1.86 6.66
CA SER A 459 -18.03 -2.93 5.90
C SER A 459 -18.52 -2.44 4.53
N LYS A 460 -18.97 -1.19 4.39
CA LYS A 460 -19.27 -0.58 3.08
C LYS A 460 -18.01 -0.20 2.31
N PHE A 461 -17.02 0.45 2.93
CA PHE A 461 -15.78 0.84 2.23
C PHE A 461 -14.94 -0.38 1.79
N SER A 462 -14.79 -1.38 2.66
CA SER A 462 -14.21 -2.69 2.36
C SER A 462 -15.06 -3.51 1.38
N SER A 463 -16.40 -3.40 1.33
CA SER A 463 -17.19 -4.12 0.30
C SER A 463 -17.17 -3.44 -1.08
N TYR A 464 -17.07 -2.10 -1.13
CA TYR A 464 -16.79 -1.36 -2.37
C TYR A 464 -15.37 -1.65 -2.91
N LEU A 465 -14.39 -1.93 -2.04
CA LEU A 465 -12.99 -2.15 -2.41
C LEU A 465 -12.60 -3.63 -2.57
N ALA A 466 -13.20 -4.55 -1.79
CA ALA A 466 -13.01 -6.00 -1.90
C ALA A 466 -13.74 -6.65 -3.10
N GLY A 467 -14.64 -5.91 -3.75
CA GLY A 467 -15.35 -6.36 -4.96
C GLY A 467 -14.46 -6.68 -6.16
N ARG A 468 -13.18 -6.26 -6.15
CA ARG A 468 -12.19 -6.54 -7.22
C ARG A 468 -11.21 -7.67 -6.91
N GLU A 469 -11.00 -8.05 -5.64
CA GLU A 469 -10.12 -9.17 -5.28
C GLU A 469 -10.81 -10.53 -5.42
N LYS A 470 -12.12 -10.62 -5.12
CA LYS A 470 -12.90 -11.86 -5.31
C LYS A 470 -13.02 -12.26 -6.79
N LYS A 471 -12.98 -11.30 -7.73
CA LYS A 471 -12.97 -11.59 -9.18
C LYS A 471 -11.61 -12.05 -9.72
N LYS A 472 -10.49 -11.69 -9.07
CA LYS A 472 -9.15 -12.18 -9.45
C LYS A 472 -8.84 -13.56 -8.86
N LYS A 473 -9.23 -13.83 -7.61
CA LYS A 473 -9.10 -15.17 -7.01
C LYS A 473 -9.91 -16.22 -7.77
N LYS A 474 -11.14 -15.91 -8.18
CA LYS A 474 -11.99 -16.82 -8.95
C LYS A 474 -11.50 -17.05 -10.39
N LYS A 475 -10.66 -16.17 -10.94
CA LYS A 475 -10.03 -16.37 -12.27
C LYS A 475 -8.76 -17.22 -12.17
N ALA A 476 -7.93 -17.02 -11.14
CA ALA A 476 -6.76 -17.86 -10.87
C ALA A 476 -7.13 -19.31 -10.49
N GLU A 477 -8.27 -19.51 -9.83
CA GLU A 477 -8.76 -20.84 -9.43
C GLU A 477 -9.43 -21.61 -10.60
N ILE A 478 -9.85 -20.91 -11.65
CA ILE A 478 -10.34 -21.51 -12.90
C ILE A 478 -9.16 -21.89 -13.82
N ASP A 479 -8.10 -21.08 -13.88
CA ASP A 479 -6.92 -21.36 -14.73
C ASP A 479 -6.05 -22.51 -14.18
N ILE A 480 -5.95 -22.68 -12.85
CA ILE A 480 -5.20 -23.80 -12.24
C ILE A 480 -5.91 -25.15 -12.45
N ASN A 481 -7.24 -25.18 -12.39
CA ASN A 481 -7.99 -26.41 -12.64
C ASN A 481 -8.00 -26.84 -14.12
N LEU A 482 -7.75 -25.90 -15.06
CA LEU A 482 -7.62 -26.22 -16.48
C LEU A 482 -6.24 -26.83 -16.82
N CYS A 483 -5.18 -26.42 -16.12
CA CYS A 483 -3.85 -27.04 -16.27
C CYS A 483 -3.76 -28.45 -15.66
N LEU A 484 -4.55 -28.77 -14.62
CA LEU A 484 -4.56 -30.09 -14.00
C LEU A 484 -5.38 -31.13 -14.77
N LEU A 485 -6.29 -30.71 -15.66
CA LEU A 485 -7.07 -31.61 -16.52
C LEU A 485 -6.37 -31.96 -17.85
N GLN A 486 -5.25 -31.32 -18.18
CA GLN A 486 -4.50 -31.60 -19.42
C GLN A 486 -3.29 -32.54 -19.22
N ASN A 487 -2.97 -32.94 -17.98
CA ASN A 487 -1.83 -33.81 -17.68
C ASN A 487 -2.20 -35.23 -17.21
N THR A 488 -3.48 -35.63 -17.28
CA THR A 488 -3.90 -37.01 -17.04
C THR A 488 -4.43 -37.63 -18.32
N GLY A 489 -3.53 -37.87 -19.28
CA GLY A 489 -3.88 -38.56 -20.51
C GLY A 489 -2.63 -39.05 -21.22
N THR A 490 -2.16 -40.25 -20.87
CA THR A 490 -1.59 -41.24 -21.82
C THR A 490 -1.20 -42.56 -21.12
N SER A 491 -1.69 -43.67 -21.71
CA SER A 491 -1.18 -45.08 -21.71
C SER A 491 -1.56 -46.02 -20.55
N GLN A 492 -2.60 -46.86 -20.71
CA GLN A 492 -2.66 -48.27 -21.24
C GLN A 492 -2.49 -49.33 -20.13
N ASN A 493 -3.53 -50.07 -19.71
CA ASN A 493 -4.14 -51.31 -20.23
C ASN A 493 -3.95 -52.43 -19.19
N ASP A 494 -5.02 -52.94 -18.56
CA ASP A 494 -5.50 -54.32 -18.77
C ASP A 494 -6.67 -54.72 -17.85
N ASN A 495 -7.63 -55.39 -18.49
CA ASN A 495 -8.71 -56.28 -18.04
C ASN A 495 -8.92 -56.54 -16.52
N THR A 496 -10.16 -56.34 -16.04
CA THR A 496 -11.10 -57.43 -15.62
C THR A 496 -12.36 -56.91 -14.92
N ALA A 497 -13.50 -57.46 -15.37
CA ALA A 497 -14.75 -57.78 -14.66
C ALA A 497 -15.38 -56.83 -13.59
N ASN A 498 -16.57 -56.33 -13.92
CA ASN A 498 -17.68 -55.95 -13.02
C ASN A 498 -18.10 -57.16 -12.12
N PRO A 499 -18.85 -57.05 -10.99
CA PRO A 499 -19.88 -56.04 -10.75
C PRO A 499 -20.14 -55.56 -9.29
N LYS A 500 -21.05 -54.56 -9.21
CA LYS A 500 -22.24 -54.47 -8.31
C LYS A 500 -22.21 -53.53 -7.07
N TYR A 501 -23.20 -52.62 -7.13
CA TYR A 501 -24.06 -52.04 -6.08
C TYR A 501 -23.91 -50.57 -5.62
N ASP A 502 -25.03 -49.87 -5.84
CA ASP A 502 -25.72 -48.86 -5.04
C ASP A 502 -25.17 -47.44 -4.89
N LEU A 503 -25.66 -46.55 -5.76
CA LEU A 503 -25.96 -45.16 -5.41
C LEU A 503 -27.48 -44.95 -5.42
N LYS A 504 -28.07 -44.82 -4.23
CA LYS A 504 -29.45 -44.34 -4.05
C LYS A 504 -29.44 -42.81 -3.96
N ALA A 505 -30.28 -42.22 -4.78
CA ALA A 505 -30.54 -40.80 -4.94
C ALA A 505 -31.18 -40.14 -3.69
N SER A 506 -30.94 -38.85 -3.51
CA SER A 506 -32.01 -37.85 -3.27
C SER A 506 -31.44 -36.43 -3.28
N LEU A 507 -31.49 -35.80 -4.45
CA LEU A 507 -31.57 -34.35 -4.62
C LEU A 507 -32.94 -34.11 -5.26
N GLN A 508 -33.83 -33.42 -4.56
CA GLN A 508 -34.91 -32.67 -5.20
C GLN A 508 -35.07 -31.30 -4.53
N PRO A 509 -35.33 -30.24 -5.32
CA PRO A 509 -35.56 -28.87 -4.86
C PRO A 509 -37.06 -28.51 -4.79
N ASN A 510 -37.32 -27.28 -4.33
CA ASN A 510 -38.57 -26.49 -4.30
C ASN A 510 -39.33 -26.59 -2.96
N THR A 511 -39.92 -25.54 -2.37
CA THR A 511 -40.54 -24.34 -2.96
C THR A 511 -40.82 -23.28 -1.86
N GLU A 512 -41.13 -22.05 -2.33
CA GLU A 512 -41.67 -20.82 -1.70
C GLU A 512 -40.68 -19.73 -1.26
#